data_AF-A0AAV1P248-F1
#
_entry.id   AF-A0AAV1P248-F1
#
_cell.length_a   1.000
_cell.length_b   1.000
_cell.length_c   1.000
_cell.angle_alpha   90.00
_cell.angle_beta   90.00
_cell.angle_gamma   90.00
#
_symmetry.space_group_name_H-M   'P 1'
#
loop_
_entity.id
_entity.type
_entity.pdbx_description
1 polymer ?
#
loop_
_entity_poly.entity_id
_entity_poly.type
_entity_poly.pdbx_seq_one_letter_code
_entity_poly.pdbx_strand_id
1 'polypeptide(L)'
;MWSEYTCSFLPKFSIHIESKYEDNKGSNDNIFGSEPRDEETEVCPVDIAYDEIPERHYKESEDLRHFKSKKTDRGFLQEGWINTQDPIMCSYKLVTVKFEVWGLQTRVEQFVHKVIREVLLLGHRQAFAWVDEWIDMTMEEVREYERATQEATNLKIGTFPPAISITDTPLPSSTRSGPNSAPSTPLSTEAPDFLAVPKDRPRKKSAPETLTLPDPGRRDSLFKLPSFFSWNSSPQPE
;
A
#
# COMPACT_ATOMS: atom_id res chain seq x y z
N MET A 1 -6.79 16.45 4.25
CA MET A 1 -6.43 15.34 5.16
C MET A 1 -5.01 14.92 4.87
N TRP A 2 -4.22 14.51 5.86
CA TRP A 2 -2.86 14.00 5.60
C TRP A 2 -2.66 12.62 6.23
N SER A 3 -1.71 11.86 5.69
CA SER A 3 -1.29 10.55 6.18
C SER A 3 0.23 10.44 6.14
N GLU A 4 0.82 9.80 7.14
CA GLU A 4 2.26 9.62 7.25
C GLU A 4 2.59 8.14 7.46
N TYR A 5 3.54 7.64 6.67
CA TYR A 5 4.07 6.29 6.79
C TYR A 5 5.54 6.37 7.18
N THR A 6 5.91 5.63 8.22
CA THR A 6 7.28 5.53 8.74
C THR A 6 7.68 4.08 8.91
N CYS A 7 8.98 3.80 8.98
CA CYS A 7 9.50 2.46 9.22
C CYS A 7 10.51 2.50 10.37
N SER A 8 10.24 1.78 11.45
CA SER A 8 11.11 1.75 12.63
C SER A 8 12.52 1.21 12.34
N PHE A 9 12.66 0.35 11.33
CA PHE A 9 13.97 -0.16 10.88
C PHE A 9 14.74 0.83 9.99
N LEU A 10 14.06 1.84 9.46
CA LEU A 10 14.62 2.88 8.60
C LEU A 10 14.23 4.25 9.19
N PRO A 11 14.86 4.70 10.29
CA PRO A 11 14.43 5.86 11.07
C PRO A 11 14.47 7.20 10.31
N LYS A 12 15.08 7.23 9.11
CA LYS A 12 15.14 8.39 8.22
C LYS A 12 14.33 8.19 6.94
N PHE A 13 13.37 7.27 6.96
CA PHE A 13 12.42 7.03 5.89
C PHE A 13 11.03 7.51 6.31
N SER A 14 10.44 8.39 5.50
CA SER A 14 9.02 8.72 5.63
C SER A 14 8.36 8.97 4.28
N ILE A 15 7.06 8.69 4.23
CA ILE A 15 6.16 9.09 3.14
C ILE A 15 5.08 9.94 3.78
N HIS A 16 4.95 11.18 3.35
CA HIS A 16 3.86 12.07 3.73
C HIS A 16 2.95 12.28 2.52
N ILE A 17 1.65 12.09 2.69
CA ILE A 17 0.66 12.32 1.63
C ILE A 17 -0.40 13.28 2.15
N GLU A 18 -0.47 14.48 1.58
CA GLU A 18 -1.57 15.41 1.78
C GLU A 18 -2.60 15.25 0.66
N SER A 19 -3.87 15.15 1.02
CA SER A 19 -5.00 14.96 0.10
C SER A 19 -6.00 16.10 0.19
N LYS A 20 -6.35 16.66 -0.96
CA LYS A 20 -7.44 17.62 -1.15
C LYS A 20 -8.32 17.18 -2.32
N TYR A 21 -9.59 17.58 -2.30
CA TYR A 21 -10.59 17.19 -3.28
C TYR A 21 -11.34 18.43 -3.76
N GLU A 22 -11.52 18.57 -5.07
CA GLU A 22 -12.32 19.65 -5.66
C GLU A 22 -13.16 19.10 -6.82
N ASP A 23 -14.35 19.68 -7.02
CA ASP A 23 -15.25 19.35 -8.13
C ASP A 23 -14.80 20.05 -9.42
N ASN A 24 -13.60 19.67 -9.88
CA ASN A 24 -12.99 20.17 -11.11
C ASN A 24 -12.21 19.07 -11.84
N LYS A 25 -11.59 19.45 -12.97
CA LYS A 25 -10.88 18.55 -13.88
C LYS A 25 -9.36 18.54 -13.66
N GLY A 26 -8.90 18.80 -12.43
CA GLY A 26 -7.46 18.88 -12.14
C GLY A 26 -6.84 20.23 -12.53
N SER A 27 -7.63 21.31 -12.52
CA SER A 27 -7.23 22.63 -13.05
C SER A 27 -6.68 23.60 -11.98
N ASN A 28 -6.49 23.16 -10.74
CA ASN A 28 -6.02 24.02 -9.65
C ASN A 28 -4.55 23.76 -9.31
N ASP A 29 -3.65 24.53 -9.91
CA ASP A 29 -2.21 24.41 -9.70
C ASP A 29 -1.74 24.87 -8.29
N ASN A 30 -2.60 25.59 -7.54
CA ASN A 30 -2.24 26.23 -6.27
C ASN A 30 -2.96 25.60 -5.06
N ILE A 31 -3.55 24.41 -5.22
CA ILE A 31 -4.41 23.80 -4.20
C ILE A 31 -3.69 23.56 -2.86
N PHE A 32 -2.37 23.35 -2.86
CA PHE A 32 -1.55 23.14 -1.65
C PHE A 32 -0.86 24.41 -1.12
N GLY A 33 -1.23 25.58 -1.63
CA GLY A 33 -0.71 26.87 -1.19
C GLY A 33 0.07 27.60 -2.28
N SER A 34 0.18 28.93 -2.10
CA SER A 34 0.85 29.86 -3.02
C SER A 34 2.29 30.21 -2.62
N GLU A 35 2.69 29.83 -1.40
CA GLU A 35 4.05 30.13 -0.90
C GLU A 35 5.08 29.26 -1.62
N PRO A 36 6.24 29.82 -1.99
CA PRO A 36 7.32 29.07 -2.60
C PRO A 36 7.78 27.96 -1.64
N ARG A 37 7.76 26.73 -2.14
CA ARG A 37 8.35 25.58 -1.45
C ARG A 37 9.81 25.46 -1.91
N ASP A 38 10.68 25.13 -0.97
CA ASP A 38 12.10 24.89 -1.27
C ASP A 38 12.32 23.64 -2.14
N GLU A 39 11.31 22.77 -2.20
CA GLU A 39 11.33 21.48 -2.89
C GLU A 39 10.65 21.60 -4.27
N GLU A 40 11.34 21.20 -5.34
CA GLU A 40 10.73 21.07 -6.67
C GLU A 40 9.57 20.07 -6.62
N THR A 41 8.42 20.45 -7.17
CA THR A 41 7.23 19.59 -7.25
C THR A 41 6.93 19.25 -8.70
N GLU A 42 6.93 17.96 -9.02
CA GLU A 42 6.46 17.45 -10.30
C GLU A 42 4.95 17.17 -10.24
N VAL A 43 4.20 17.70 -11.21
CA VAL A 43 2.78 17.38 -11.38
C VAL A 43 2.67 16.15 -12.28
N CYS A 44 2.05 15.08 -11.76
CA CYS A 44 1.87 13.83 -12.47
C CYS A 44 0.38 13.48 -12.57
N PRO A 45 -0.29 13.79 -13.70
CA PRO A 45 -1.66 13.37 -13.94
C PRO A 45 -1.78 11.84 -13.94
N VAL A 46 -2.88 11.33 -13.41
CA VAL A 46 -3.22 9.91 -13.37
C VAL A 46 -4.52 9.71 -14.14
N ASP A 47 -4.46 9.04 -15.28
CA ASP A 47 -5.63 8.69 -16.08
C ASP A 47 -6.09 7.27 -15.75
N ILE A 48 -7.18 7.16 -14.98
CA ILE A 48 -7.73 5.87 -14.51
C ILE A 48 -8.19 4.94 -15.63
N ALA A 49 -8.40 5.45 -16.85
CA ALA A 49 -8.85 4.65 -17.99
C ALA A 49 -7.69 4.27 -18.93
N TYR A 50 -6.77 5.21 -19.21
CA TYR A 50 -5.78 5.08 -20.28
C TYR A 50 -4.31 4.99 -19.85
N ASP A 51 -3.98 5.24 -18.58
CA ASP A 51 -2.62 4.95 -18.10
C ASP A 51 -2.31 3.45 -18.19
N GLU A 52 -1.07 3.13 -18.53
CA GLU A 52 -0.61 1.75 -18.59
C GLU A 52 -0.67 1.07 -17.21
N ILE A 53 -1.20 -0.15 -17.20
CA ILE A 53 -1.26 -1.01 -16.03
C ILE A 53 -0.40 -2.23 -16.30
N PRO A 54 0.48 -2.65 -15.36
CA PRO A 54 1.22 -3.89 -15.52
C PRO A 54 0.26 -5.07 -15.71
N GLU A 55 0.53 -5.92 -16.70
CA GLU A 55 -0.34 -7.05 -17.08
C GLU A 55 -0.82 -7.90 -15.89
N ARG A 56 0.06 -8.13 -14.90
CA ARG A 56 -0.25 -8.87 -13.66
C ARG A 56 -1.38 -8.27 -12.81
N HIS A 57 -1.69 -6.99 -13.02
CA HIS A 57 -2.73 -6.24 -12.31
C HIS A 57 -3.97 -6.01 -13.19
N TYR A 58 -3.90 -6.32 -14.50
CA TYR A 58 -5.03 -6.12 -15.39
C TYR A 58 -6.16 -7.12 -15.07
N LYS A 59 -7.38 -6.60 -15.01
CA LYS A 59 -8.61 -7.38 -14.97
C LYS A 59 -9.63 -6.73 -15.89
N GLU A 60 -10.25 -7.52 -16.75
CA GLU A 60 -11.29 -7.04 -17.68
C GLU A 60 -12.46 -6.38 -16.95
N SER A 61 -12.87 -6.92 -15.80
CA SER A 61 -13.92 -6.35 -14.96
C SER A 61 -13.58 -4.97 -14.38
N GLU A 62 -12.30 -4.62 -14.33
CA GLU A 62 -11.80 -3.33 -13.86
C GLU A 62 -11.39 -2.44 -15.04
N ASP A 63 -11.68 -2.82 -16.29
CA ASP A 63 -11.35 -2.01 -17.47
C ASP A 63 -12.38 -0.93 -17.76
N LEU A 64 -12.08 0.30 -17.41
CA LEU A 64 -13.00 1.44 -17.53
C LEU A 64 -13.32 1.81 -18.98
N ARG A 65 -12.56 1.33 -19.96
CA ARG A 65 -12.86 1.48 -21.38
C ARG A 65 -14.00 0.58 -21.85
N HIS A 66 -14.35 -0.43 -21.04
CA HIS A 66 -15.38 -1.42 -21.32
C HIS A 66 -16.44 -1.50 -20.21
N PHE A 67 -16.11 -1.07 -19.00
CA PHE A 67 -17.01 -1.05 -17.85
C PHE A 67 -18.09 0.02 -18.00
N LYS A 68 -19.35 -0.38 -17.78
CA LYS A 68 -20.49 0.53 -17.63
C LYS A 68 -21.27 0.15 -16.38
N SER A 69 -21.48 1.12 -15.50
CA SER A 69 -22.27 0.97 -14.28
C SER A 69 -23.74 0.73 -14.62
N LYS A 70 -24.35 -0.27 -13.99
CA LYS A 70 -25.79 -0.57 -14.14
C LYS A 70 -26.65 0.35 -13.28
N LYS A 71 -26.10 0.88 -12.18
CA LYS A 71 -26.85 1.74 -11.25
C LYS A 71 -26.82 3.21 -11.65
N THR A 72 -25.71 3.68 -12.22
CA THR A 72 -25.48 5.10 -12.51
C THR A 72 -25.43 5.42 -14.01
N ASP A 73 -25.42 4.40 -14.86
CA ASP A 73 -25.18 4.48 -16.32
C ASP A 73 -23.84 5.11 -16.72
N ARG A 74 -22.94 5.37 -15.76
CA ARG A 74 -21.61 5.94 -16.01
C ARG A 74 -20.69 4.93 -16.68
N GLY A 75 -19.79 5.46 -17.51
CA GLY A 75 -18.92 4.66 -18.36
C GLY A 75 -19.65 4.16 -19.62
N PHE A 76 -18.96 3.48 -20.51
CA PHE A 76 -17.52 3.30 -20.55
C PHE A 76 -16.79 4.62 -20.85
N LEU A 77 -15.54 4.74 -20.41
CA LEU A 77 -14.71 5.93 -20.55
C LEU A 77 -13.96 5.89 -21.89
N GLN A 78 -14.25 6.84 -22.76
CA GLN A 78 -13.56 7.04 -24.04
C GLN A 78 -12.35 7.96 -23.89
N GLU A 79 -11.49 8.02 -24.91
CA GLU A 79 -10.33 8.91 -24.91
C GLU A 79 -10.79 10.36 -24.75
N GLY A 80 -10.14 11.11 -23.85
CA GLY A 80 -10.57 12.46 -23.49
C GLY A 80 -11.79 12.54 -22.56
N TRP A 81 -12.20 11.43 -21.92
CA TRP A 81 -13.34 11.35 -20.99
C TRP A 81 -13.37 12.47 -19.94
N ILE A 82 -12.21 12.93 -19.45
CA ILE A 82 -12.09 14.02 -18.47
C ILE A 82 -12.90 15.26 -18.90
N ASN A 83 -13.01 15.50 -20.20
CA ASN A 83 -13.72 16.65 -20.74
C ASN A 83 -15.23 16.44 -20.86
N THR A 84 -15.71 15.20 -20.93
CA THR A 84 -17.11 14.87 -21.23
C THR A 84 -17.89 14.32 -20.04
N GLN A 85 -17.21 13.82 -19.00
CA GLN A 85 -17.88 13.26 -17.82
C GLN A 85 -18.38 14.35 -16.86
N ASP A 86 -19.59 14.14 -16.37
CA ASP A 86 -20.23 14.92 -15.30
C ASP A 86 -21.12 13.96 -14.48
N PRO A 87 -21.12 14.02 -13.13
CA PRO A 87 -20.25 14.84 -12.28
C PRO A 87 -18.78 14.38 -12.32
N ILE A 88 -17.84 15.30 -12.13
CA ILE A 88 -16.41 15.02 -12.05
C ILE A 88 -15.76 15.73 -10.85
N MET A 89 -14.80 15.05 -10.23
CA MET A 89 -13.97 15.61 -9.17
C MET A 89 -12.51 15.22 -9.40
N CYS A 90 -11.60 15.98 -8.80
CA CYS A 90 -10.17 15.68 -8.79
C CYS A 90 -9.69 15.47 -7.35
N SER A 91 -8.96 14.38 -7.15
CA SER A 91 -8.23 14.05 -5.92
C SER A 91 -6.78 14.50 -6.09
N TYR A 92 -6.43 15.62 -5.48
CA TYR A 92 -5.06 16.13 -5.48
C TYR A 92 -4.30 15.45 -4.35
N LYS A 93 -3.20 14.77 -4.70
CA LYS A 93 -2.31 14.07 -3.75
C LYS A 93 -0.92 14.71 -3.81
N LEU A 94 -0.56 15.49 -2.79
CA LEU A 94 0.82 15.95 -2.62
C LEU A 94 1.59 14.89 -1.85
N VAL A 95 2.56 14.27 -2.51
CA VAL A 95 3.38 13.19 -1.96
C VAL A 95 4.78 13.73 -1.71
N THR A 96 5.27 13.59 -0.49
CA THR A 96 6.65 13.88 -0.11
C THR A 96 7.29 12.60 0.42
N VAL A 97 8.39 12.17 -0.20
CA VAL A 97 9.17 11.01 0.26
C VAL A 97 10.51 11.51 0.77
N LYS A 98 10.90 11.08 1.97
CA LYS A 98 12.22 11.36 2.53
C LYS A 98 12.96 10.06 2.78
N PHE A 99 14.19 9.95 2.27
CA PHE A 99 15.06 8.82 2.52
C PHE A 99 16.53 9.24 2.62
N GLU A 100 16.98 9.60 3.82
CA GLU A 100 18.34 10.14 4.02
C GLU A 100 19.39 9.03 4.21
N VAL A 101 19.59 8.19 3.20
CA VAL A 101 20.66 7.19 3.17
C VAL A 101 21.65 7.52 2.06
N TRP A 102 22.92 7.68 2.47
CA TRP A 102 23.99 8.04 1.55
C TRP A 102 24.11 7.05 0.39
N GLY A 103 24.19 7.59 -0.83
CA GLY A 103 24.31 6.80 -2.06
C GLY A 103 23.03 6.12 -2.56
N LEU A 104 21.92 6.18 -1.80
CA LEU A 104 20.65 5.52 -2.18
C LEU A 104 19.43 6.46 -2.19
N GLN A 105 19.52 7.65 -1.59
CA GLN A 105 18.43 8.63 -1.47
C GLN A 105 17.56 8.76 -2.72
N THR A 106 18.10 9.37 -3.79
CA THR A 106 17.35 9.67 -5.01
C THR A 106 16.72 8.43 -5.64
N ARG A 107 17.45 7.32 -5.67
CA ARG A 107 16.97 6.07 -6.30
C ARG A 107 15.77 5.49 -5.53
N VAL A 108 15.81 5.52 -4.21
CA VAL A 108 14.74 4.99 -3.37
C VAL A 108 13.54 5.94 -3.36
N GLU A 109 13.75 7.25 -3.23
CA GLU A 109 12.67 8.24 -3.27
C GLU A 109 11.89 8.15 -4.60
N GLN A 110 12.60 8.15 -5.73
CA GLN A 110 11.98 7.99 -7.05
C GLN A 110 11.25 6.66 -7.20
N PHE A 111 11.81 5.56 -6.67
CA PHE A 111 11.14 4.26 -6.70
C PHE A 111 9.83 4.29 -5.90
N VAL A 112 9.84 4.88 -4.71
CA VAL A 112 8.66 4.99 -3.86
C VAL A 112 7.59 5.86 -4.52
N HIS A 113 7.95 6.99 -5.15
CA HIS A 113 7.00 7.79 -5.92
C HIS A 113 6.33 6.98 -7.05
N LYS A 114 7.08 6.16 -7.78
CA LYS A 114 6.52 5.27 -8.82
C LYS A 114 5.53 4.26 -8.23
N VAL A 115 5.87 3.65 -7.10
CA VAL A 115 4.99 2.70 -6.41
C VAL A 115 3.70 3.39 -5.93
N ILE A 116 3.82 4.59 -5.35
CA ILE A 116 2.65 5.35 -4.89
C ILE A 116 1.74 5.71 -6.08
N ARG A 117 2.31 6.15 -7.21
CA ARG A 117 1.53 6.41 -8.44
C ARG A 117 0.79 5.16 -8.91
N GLU A 118 1.45 4.00 -8.93
CA GLU A 118 0.83 2.72 -9.32
C GLU A 118 -0.33 2.35 -8.38
N VAL A 119 -0.14 2.48 -7.06
CA VAL A 119 -1.19 2.22 -6.05
C VAL A 119 -2.38 3.17 -6.23
N LEU A 120 -2.13 4.46 -6.45
CA LEU A 120 -3.18 5.44 -6.65
C LEU A 120 -3.98 5.15 -7.93
N LEU A 121 -3.30 4.86 -9.04
CA LEU A 121 -3.92 4.49 -10.30
C LEU A 121 -4.84 3.26 -10.15
N LEU A 122 -4.29 2.17 -9.61
CA LEU A 122 -5.05 0.92 -9.42
C LEU A 122 -6.24 1.12 -8.48
N GLY A 123 -6.04 1.79 -7.35
CA GLY A 123 -7.09 2.02 -6.36
C GLY A 123 -8.23 2.88 -6.90
N HIS A 124 -7.95 3.95 -7.66
CA HIS A 124 -9.00 4.80 -8.22
C HIS A 124 -9.73 4.13 -9.38
N ARG A 125 -9.02 3.31 -10.17
CA ARG A 125 -9.64 2.47 -11.19
C ARG A 125 -10.63 1.47 -10.59
N GLN A 126 -10.22 0.78 -9.53
CA GLN A 126 -11.08 -0.13 -8.77
C GLN A 126 -12.27 0.58 -8.16
N ALA A 127 -12.06 1.74 -7.53
CA ALA A 127 -13.15 2.52 -6.96
C ALA A 127 -14.24 2.85 -7.99
N PHE A 128 -13.86 3.23 -9.22
CA PHE A 128 -14.83 3.46 -10.30
C PHE A 128 -15.49 2.17 -10.79
N ALA A 129 -14.70 1.13 -11.07
CA ALA A 129 -15.21 -0.16 -11.56
C ALA A 129 -16.16 -0.85 -10.58
N TRP A 130 -16.02 -0.57 -9.28
CA TRP A 130 -16.86 -1.14 -8.23
C TRP A 130 -17.98 -0.19 -7.79
N VAL A 131 -18.25 0.89 -8.53
CA VAL A 131 -19.29 1.87 -8.17
C VAL A 131 -20.65 1.24 -7.89
N ASP A 132 -21.03 0.21 -8.66
CA ASP A 132 -22.31 -0.48 -8.45
C ASP A 132 -22.39 -1.19 -7.09
N GLU A 133 -21.26 -1.51 -6.48
CA GLU A 133 -21.18 -2.22 -5.19
C GLU A 133 -21.35 -1.26 -4.02
N TRP A 134 -20.80 -0.05 -4.09
CA TRP A 134 -20.75 0.88 -2.95
C TRP A 134 -21.67 2.10 -3.05
N ILE A 135 -22.17 2.46 -4.23
CA ILE A 135 -22.90 3.75 -4.43
C ILE A 135 -24.17 3.90 -3.57
N ASP A 136 -24.84 2.79 -3.24
CA ASP A 136 -26.06 2.80 -2.43
C ASP A 136 -25.80 2.45 -0.95
N MET A 137 -24.54 2.24 -0.56
CA MET A 137 -24.22 1.88 0.83
C MET A 137 -24.49 3.06 1.76
N THR A 138 -25.17 2.77 2.86
CA THR A 138 -25.29 3.67 4.00
C THR A 138 -23.98 3.76 4.77
N MET A 139 -23.76 4.82 5.54
CA MET A 139 -22.59 4.94 6.40
C MET A 139 -22.53 3.84 7.47
N GLU A 140 -23.68 3.32 7.90
CA GLU A 140 -23.79 2.19 8.81
C GLU A 140 -23.26 0.91 8.16
N GLU A 141 -23.63 0.63 6.91
CA GLU A 141 -23.12 -0.52 6.15
C GLU A 141 -21.62 -0.39 5.86
N VAL A 142 -21.14 0.82 5.56
CA VAL A 142 -19.70 1.09 5.40
C VAL A 142 -18.94 0.73 6.67
N ARG A 143 -19.40 1.20 7.84
CA ARG A 143 -18.76 0.89 9.14
C ARG A 143 -18.77 -0.60 9.47
N GLU A 144 -19.84 -1.31 9.12
CA GLU A 144 -19.92 -2.76 9.32
C GLU A 144 -18.95 -3.50 8.39
N TYR A 145 -18.86 -3.07 7.13
CA TYR A 145 -17.89 -3.60 6.18
C TYR A 145 -16.45 -3.39 6.64
N GLU A 146 -16.11 -2.19 7.13
CA GLU A 146 -14.79 -1.89 7.70
C GLU A 146 -14.46 -2.83 8.88
N ARG A 147 -15.41 -3.02 9.79
CA ARG A 147 -15.24 -3.91 10.95
C ARG A 147 -15.00 -5.36 10.53
N ALA A 148 -15.87 -5.90 9.67
CA ALA A 148 -15.75 -7.27 9.18
C ALA A 148 -14.43 -7.51 8.42
N THR A 149 -14.01 -6.53 7.61
CA THR A 149 -12.75 -6.58 6.87
C THR A 149 -11.54 -6.52 7.80
N GLN A 150 -11.59 -5.69 8.84
CA GLN A 150 -10.54 -5.60 9.85
C GLN A 150 -10.39 -6.92 10.61
N GLU A 151 -11.49 -7.52 11.06
CA GLU A 151 -11.50 -8.81 11.76
C GLU A 151 -10.95 -9.95 10.88
N ALA A 152 -11.41 -10.03 9.62
CA ALA A 152 -10.94 -11.03 8.67
C ALA A 152 -9.44 -10.87 8.34
N THR A 153 -8.95 -9.63 8.27
CA THR A 153 -7.53 -9.34 8.04
C THR A 153 -6.69 -9.76 9.23
N ASN A 154 -7.12 -9.42 10.45
CA ASN A 154 -6.44 -9.84 11.69
C ASN A 154 -6.36 -11.37 11.82
N LEU A 155 -7.41 -12.08 11.41
CA LEU A 155 -7.43 -13.54 11.42
C LEU A 155 -6.40 -14.15 10.43
N LYS A 156 -6.26 -13.55 9.24
CA LYS A 156 -5.32 -14.02 8.21
C LYS A 156 -3.87 -13.76 8.56
N ILE A 157 -3.58 -12.60 9.15
CA ILE A 157 -2.23 -12.21 9.55
C ILE A 157 -1.77 -13.01 10.79
N GLY A 158 -2.73 -13.50 11.58
CA GLY A 158 -2.48 -14.19 12.85
C GLY A 158 -2.10 -13.20 13.96
N THR A 159 -2.24 -13.62 15.21
CA THR A 159 -1.70 -12.87 16.35
C THR A 159 -0.18 -12.96 16.31
N PHE A 160 0.51 -11.90 15.95
CA PHE A 160 1.92 -11.76 16.30
C PHE A 160 2.00 -11.63 17.82
N PRO A 161 2.58 -12.58 18.58
CA PRO A 161 2.95 -12.30 19.95
C PRO A 161 3.95 -11.13 19.91
N PRO A 162 3.86 -10.15 20.83
CA PRO A 162 4.90 -9.14 20.93
C PRO A 162 6.23 -9.87 21.10
N ALA A 163 7.15 -9.66 20.16
CA ALA A 163 8.45 -10.30 20.12
C ALA A 163 9.38 -9.71 21.19
N ILE A 164 8.97 -9.75 22.46
CA ILE A 164 9.83 -9.54 23.62
C ILE A 164 9.31 -10.44 24.74
N SER A 165 9.73 -11.70 24.76
CA SER A 165 9.74 -12.46 26.02
C SER A 165 10.99 -12.03 26.79
N ILE A 166 10.81 -11.19 27.81
CA ILE A 166 11.84 -11.00 28.83
C ILE A 166 11.84 -12.28 29.66
N THR A 167 12.70 -13.23 29.31
CA THR A 167 13.09 -14.25 30.28
C THR A 167 14.05 -13.59 31.28
N ASP A 168 13.55 -13.35 32.49
CA ASP A 168 14.36 -12.98 33.64
C ASP A 168 15.45 -14.04 33.83
N THR A 169 16.65 -13.73 33.36
CA THR A 169 17.85 -14.50 33.69
C THR A 169 18.36 -13.96 35.02
N PRO A 170 18.47 -14.78 36.09
CA PRO A 170 18.98 -14.29 37.35
C PRO A 170 20.43 -13.83 37.19
N LEU A 171 20.69 -12.59 37.58
CA LEU A 171 22.03 -11.99 37.57
C LEU A 171 22.95 -12.77 38.53
N PRO A 172 24.11 -13.31 38.11
CA PRO A 172 25.08 -13.82 39.06
C PRO A 172 25.72 -12.65 39.79
N SER A 173 25.68 -12.70 41.12
CA SER A 173 26.38 -11.79 42.01
C SER A 173 27.89 -11.92 41.79
N SER A 174 28.57 -10.82 41.51
CA SER A 174 30.03 -10.75 41.58
C SER A 174 30.49 -9.38 42.03
N THR A 175 31.50 -9.45 42.89
CA THR A 175 31.99 -8.44 43.82
C THR A 175 32.74 -7.30 43.14
N ARG A 176 32.68 -6.14 43.80
CA ARG A 176 33.25 -4.84 43.41
C ARG A 176 34.77 -4.78 43.65
N SER A 177 35.58 -4.45 42.63
CA SER A 177 36.77 -3.57 42.75
C SER A 177 37.49 -3.33 41.40
N GLY A 178 37.88 -2.07 41.10
CA GLY A 178 38.83 -1.69 40.03
C GLY A 178 38.31 -0.65 39.01
N PRO A 179 39.11 0.36 38.59
CA PRO A 179 38.59 1.65 38.12
C PRO A 179 38.22 1.72 36.63
N ASN A 180 37.33 2.67 36.32
CA ASN A 180 36.85 3.04 35.00
C ASN A 180 37.95 3.09 33.92
N SER A 181 37.79 2.29 32.88
CA SER A 181 38.39 2.50 31.56
C SER A 181 37.37 2.09 30.51
N ALA A 182 37.22 2.94 29.49
CA ALA A 182 36.28 2.73 28.38
C ALA A 182 36.54 1.37 27.68
N PRO A 183 35.50 0.68 27.17
CA PRO A 183 35.71 -0.56 26.46
C PRO A 183 36.38 -0.28 25.11
N SER A 184 37.61 -0.75 24.95
CA SER A 184 38.31 -0.78 23.66
C SER A 184 37.59 -1.73 22.71
N THR A 185 37.27 -1.26 21.50
CA THR A 185 36.74 -2.09 20.41
C THR A 185 37.81 -3.08 19.94
N PRO A 186 37.57 -4.40 19.94
CA PRO A 186 38.48 -5.33 19.29
C PRO A 186 38.35 -5.18 17.77
N LEU A 187 39.47 -4.87 17.11
CA LEU A 187 39.61 -4.90 15.66
C LEU A 187 39.67 -6.37 15.23
N SER A 188 38.50 -6.98 15.05
CA SER A 188 38.39 -8.28 14.39
C SER A 188 37.39 -8.12 13.23
N THR A 189 37.89 -8.27 12.01
CA THR A 189 37.14 -8.15 10.75
C THR A 189 36.38 -9.43 10.37
N GLU A 190 36.27 -10.39 11.26
CA GLU A 190 35.56 -11.66 11.00
C GLU A 190 34.21 -11.69 11.72
N ALA A 191 33.15 -11.99 10.96
CA ALA A 191 31.81 -12.16 11.48
C ALA A 191 31.73 -13.45 12.32
N PRO A 192 31.02 -13.46 13.46
CA PRO A 192 30.86 -14.66 14.28
C PRO A 192 30.13 -15.79 13.51
N ASP A 193 30.59 -17.03 13.70
CA ASP A 193 30.19 -18.22 12.91
C ASP A 193 28.68 -18.52 12.88
N PHE A 194 27.90 -17.99 13.81
CA PHE A 194 26.43 -18.15 13.77
C PHE A 194 25.76 -17.34 12.64
N LEU A 195 26.49 -16.42 12.00
CA LEU A 195 26.05 -15.67 10.83
C LEU A 195 26.43 -16.35 9.50
N ALA A 196 27.15 -17.47 9.54
CA ALA A 196 27.50 -18.21 8.33
C ALA A 196 26.22 -18.81 7.69
N VAL A 197 25.88 -18.33 6.50
CA VAL A 197 24.74 -18.83 5.73
C VAL A 197 25.05 -20.26 5.26
N PRO A 198 24.17 -21.26 5.51
CA PRO A 198 24.36 -22.61 5.00
C PRO A 198 24.50 -22.63 3.47
N LYS A 199 25.53 -23.31 2.95
CA LYS A 199 25.91 -23.32 1.52
C LYS A 199 24.93 -24.05 0.59
N ASP A 200 23.91 -24.72 1.12
CA ASP A 200 22.88 -25.37 0.31
C ASP A 200 21.49 -24.80 0.65
N ARG A 201 21.10 -23.75 -0.07
CA ARG A 201 19.71 -23.29 -0.10
C ARG A 201 19.16 -23.54 -1.51
N PRO A 202 18.12 -24.37 -1.69
CA PRO A 202 17.35 -24.39 -2.93
C PRO A 202 16.84 -22.98 -3.21
N ARG A 203 16.98 -22.51 -4.45
CA ARG A 203 16.67 -21.14 -4.88
C ARG A 203 15.19 -20.82 -4.58
N LYS A 204 14.92 -20.23 -3.42
CA LYS A 204 13.60 -19.72 -3.04
C LYS A 204 13.38 -18.38 -3.75
N LYS A 205 12.23 -18.24 -4.41
CA LYS A 205 11.76 -17.00 -5.04
C LYS A 205 11.82 -15.85 -4.03
N SER A 206 12.29 -14.69 -4.46
CA SER A 206 12.67 -13.54 -3.62
C SER A 206 11.48 -12.71 -3.08
N ALA A 207 10.35 -13.35 -2.81
CA ALA A 207 9.22 -12.74 -2.12
C ALA A 207 8.55 -13.79 -1.21
N PRO A 208 8.19 -13.46 0.04
CA PRO A 208 7.28 -14.30 0.81
C PRO A 208 5.93 -14.36 0.09
N GLU A 209 5.41 -15.57 -0.17
CA GLU A 209 4.07 -15.79 -0.77
C GLU A 209 2.94 -15.15 0.05
N THR A 210 3.23 -14.67 1.27
CA THR A 210 2.35 -13.90 2.15
C THR A 210 1.93 -12.53 1.58
N LEU A 211 2.60 -12.02 0.53
CA LEU A 211 2.22 -10.77 -0.15
C LEU A 211 1.41 -10.99 -1.44
N THR A 212 1.12 -12.24 -1.80
CA THR A 212 0.20 -12.56 -2.88
C THR A 212 -1.13 -12.99 -2.28
N LEU A 213 -2.19 -12.24 -2.56
CA LEU A 213 -3.55 -12.64 -2.23
C LEU A 213 -3.82 -14.04 -2.82
N PRO A 214 -4.38 -14.99 -2.04
CA PRO A 214 -4.67 -16.31 -2.56
C PRO A 214 -5.76 -16.24 -3.63
N ASP A 215 -5.58 -17.07 -4.67
CA ASP A 215 -6.56 -17.32 -5.72
C ASP A 215 -7.86 -17.88 -5.11
N PRO A 216 -9.02 -17.21 -5.30
CA PRO A 216 -10.30 -17.66 -4.75
C PRO A 216 -10.83 -18.97 -5.37
N GLY A 217 -10.15 -19.53 -6.38
CA GLY A 217 -10.50 -20.83 -6.97
C GLY A 217 -10.24 -22.07 -6.11
N ARG A 218 -9.58 -21.94 -4.94
CA ARG A 218 -9.23 -23.09 -4.08
C ARG A 218 -10.41 -23.49 -3.19
N ARG A 219 -11.13 -24.53 -3.60
CA ARG A 219 -12.40 -25.03 -3.03
C ARG A 219 -12.39 -25.56 -1.58
N ASP A 220 -11.30 -25.44 -0.82
CA ASP A 220 -11.15 -26.08 0.50
C ASP A 220 -10.94 -25.09 1.67
N SER A 221 -11.60 -23.92 1.67
CA SER A 221 -11.61 -23.02 2.83
C SER A 221 -12.92 -23.11 3.61
N LEU A 222 -12.86 -23.58 4.86
CA LEU A 222 -13.98 -23.82 5.78
C LEU A 222 -14.71 -22.55 6.30
N PHE A 223 -14.48 -21.38 5.69
CA PHE A 223 -15.00 -20.11 6.15
C PHE A 223 -15.79 -19.44 5.01
N LYS A 224 -17.12 -19.45 5.13
CA LYS A 224 -18.01 -18.58 4.34
C LYS A 224 -18.09 -17.24 5.05
N LEU A 225 -17.40 -16.23 4.52
CA LEU A 225 -17.69 -14.84 4.85
C LEU A 225 -19.14 -14.52 4.42
N PRO A 226 -19.87 -13.63 5.12
CA PRO A 226 -21.11 -13.08 4.60
C PRO A 226 -20.84 -12.50 3.20
N SER A 227 -21.57 -12.97 2.19
CA SER A 227 -21.39 -12.56 0.80
C SER A 227 -21.97 -11.16 0.59
N PHE A 228 -21.30 -10.13 1.10
CA PHE A 228 -21.61 -8.75 0.72
C PHE A 228 -20.99 -8.39 -0.64
N PHE A 229 -19.94 -9.12 -1.04
CA PHE A 229 -19.29 -9.00 -2.33
C PHE A 229 -19.29 -10.38 -3.00
N SER A 230 -20.04 -10.53 -4.10
CA SER A 230 -20.04 -11.75 -4.91
C SER A 230 -18.77 -11.80 -5.75
N TRP A 231 -17.63 -12.02 -5.10
CA TRP A 231 -16.42 -12.37 -5.83
C TRP A 231 -16.64 -13.75 -6.47
N ASN A 232 -16.78 -13.76 -7.80
CA ASN A 232 -17.12 -14.89 -8.67
C ASN A 232 -18.60 -15.31 -8.69
N SER A 233 -19.33 -14.75 -9.65
CA SER A 233 -20.37 -15.49 -10.38
C SER A 233 -20.35 -15.04 -11.83
N SER A 234 -19.52 -15.69 -12.64
CA SER A 234 -19.73 -15.69 -14.09
C SER A 234 -21.05 -16.42 -14.37
N PRO A 235 -21.99 -15.83 -15.13
CA PRO A 235 -23.15 -16.58 -15.58
C PRO A 235 -22.67 -17.71 -16.52
N GLN A 236 -23.08 -18.95 -16.25
CA GLN A 236 -22.95 -20.01 -17.24
C GLN A 236 -23.87 -19.69 -18.43
N PRO A 237 -23.39 -19.85 -19.68
CA PRO A 237 -24.26 -19.75 -20.84
C PRO A 237 -25.23 -20.95 -20.86
N GLU A 238 -26.50 -20.67 -21.14
CA GLU A 238 -27.48 -21.66 -21.60
C GLU A 238 -27.17 -22.12 -23.04
#